data_AF-A0A933QMW3-F1
#
_entry.id   AF-A0A933QMW3-F1
#
_cell.length_a   1.000
_cell.length_b   1.000
_cell.length_c   1.000
_cell.angle_alpha   90.00
_cell.angle_beta   90.00
_cell.angle_gamma   90.00
#
_symmetry.space_group_name_H-M   'P 1'
#
loop_
_entity.id
_entity.type
_entity.pdbx_description
1 polymer ?
#
loop_
_entity_poly.entity_id
_entity_poly.type
_entity_poly.pdbx_seq_one_letter_code
_entity_poly.pdbx_strand_id
1 'polypeptide(L)'
;MLKPNARIRRFDVFAEYNRQLAMKRGMKASVAKGYGLWLAKVVAARRFGKTKSDEDGFKKKERTLSQGKWRELSSQPQTDKLFEKEIVDRMGPQFYRRVFAPTIRKAIQNHEEYQEIRDTIREEWVP
;
A
#
# COMPACT_ATOMS: atom_id res chain seq x y z
N MET A 1 -24.09 -6.24 3.49
CA MET A 1 -22.86 -5.41 3.44
C MET A 1 -21.73 -6.30 2.93
N LEU A 2 -20.96 -5.88 1.92
CA LEU A 2 -19.80 -6.67 1.46
C LEU A 2 -18.78 -6.72 2.60
N LYS A 3 -18.27 -7.91 2.89
CA LYS A 3 -17.23 -8.13 3.92
C LYS A 3 -15.93 -8.61 3.27
N PRO A 4 -14.77 -8.38 3.91
CA PRO A 4 -13.52 -8.93 3.41
C PRO A 4 -13.43 -10.43 3.71
N ASN A 5 -12.79 -11.18 2.81
CA ASN A 5 -12.52 -12.62 2.98
C ASN A 5 -11.52 -12.90 4.12
N ALA A 6 -10.73 -11.90 4.50
CA ALA A 6 -9.72 -12.01 5.55
C ALA A 6 -9.60 -10.69 6.31
N ARG A 7 -9.14 -10.76 7.57
CA ARG A 7 -8.90 -9.56 8.38
C ARG A 7 -7.97 -8.58 7.66
N ILE A 8 -8.34 -7.30 7.69
CA ILE A 8 -7.57 -6.21 7.09
C ILE A 8 -6.31 -5.95 7.95
N ARG A 9 -5.14 -6.00 7.32
CA ARG A 9 -3.84 -5.76 7.93
C ARG A 9 -3.48 -4.28 7.79
N ARG A 10 -2.66 -3.77 8.72
CA ARG A 10 -2.02 -2.45 8.57
C ARG A 10 -1.24 -2.36 7.25
N PHE A 11 -0.62 -3.47 6.84
CA PHE A 11 0.07 -3.60 5.56
C PHE A 11 -0.84 -3.29 4.36
N ASP A 12 -2.08 -3.79 4.35
CA ASP A 12 -2.98 -3.61 3.21
C ASP A 12 -3.41 -2.14 3.07
N VAL A 13 -3.76 -1.50 4.20
CA VAL A 13 -4.12 -0.08 4.21
C VAL A 13 -2.95 0.77 3.75
N PHE A 14 -1.74 0.50 4.25
CA PHE A 14 -0.55 1.25 3.88
C PHE A 14 -0.20 1.10 2.39
N ALA A 15 -0.29 -0.11 1.85
CA ALA A 15 -0.01 -0.37 0.44
C ALA A 15 -1.01 0.37 -0.47
N GLU A 16 -2.30 0.32 -0.14
CA GLU A 16 -3.35 0.99 -0.91
C GLU A 16 -3.29 2.52 -0.79
N TYR A 17 -3.08 3.04 0.41
CA TYR A 17 -2.92 4.48 0.65
C TYR A 17 -1.79 5.06 -0.21
N ASN A 18 -0.61 4.42 -0.19
CA ASN A 18 0.54 4.88 -0.97
C ASN A 18 0.38 4.67 -2.48
N ARG A 19 -0.35 3.62 -2.91
CA ARG A 19 -0.76 3.46 -4.32
C ARG A 19 -1.57 4.67 -4.77
N GLN A 20 -2.54 5.11 -3.97
CA GLN A 20 -3.39 6.25 -4.33
C GLN A 20 -2.66 7.58 -4.32
N LEU A 21 -1.78 7.81 -3.33
CA LEU A 21 -0.91 8.99 -3.33
C LEU A 21 0.03 9.02 -4.55
N ALA A 22 0.63 7.87 -4.91
CA ALA A 22 1.47 7.79 -6.09
C ALA A 22 0.68 8.10 -7.38
N MET A 23 -0.55 7.61 -7.50
CA MET A 23 -1.43 7.97 -8.61
C MET A 23 -1.76 9.47 -8.64
N LYS A 24 -2.05 10.08 -7.47
CA LYS A 24 -2.30 11.53 -7.36
C LYS A 24 -1.09 12.37 -7.80
N ARG A 25 0.12 11.83 -7.63
CA ARG A 25 1.39 12.42 -8.10
C ARG A 25 1.69 12.14 -9.59
N GLY A 26 0.75 11.56 -10.34
CA GLY A 26 0.88 11.33 -11.78
C GLY A 26 1.47 9.97 -12.18
N MET A 27 1.66 9.05 -11.23
CA MET A 27 2.17 7.71 -11.54
C MET A 27 1.08 6.86 -12.23
N LYS A 28 1.46 6.12 -13.28
CA LYS A 28 0.56 5.14 -13.94
C LYS A 28 0.06 4.10 -12.94
N ALA A 29 -1.20 3.68 -13.06
CA ALA A 29 -1.86 2.82 -12.07
C ALA A 29 -1.13 1.48 -11.79
N SER A 30 -0.62 0.80 -12.83
CA SER A 30 0.14 -0.46 -12.67
C SER A 30 1.45 -0.24 -11.90
N VAL A 31 2.09 0.89 -12.15
CA VAL A 31 3.32 1.30 -11.49
C VAL A 31 3.03 1.67 -10.03
N ALA A 32 1.96 2.41 -9.77
CA ALA A 32 1.55 2.77 -8.42
C ALA A 32 1.23 1.56 -7.54
N LYS A 33 0.64 0.49 -8.10
CA LYS A 33 0.40 -0.76 -7.36
C LYS A 33 1.70 -1.39 -6.86
N GLY A 34 2.66 -1.56 -7.76
CA GLY A 34 3.98 -2.06 -7.40
C GLY A 34 4.65 -1.19 -6.34
N TYR A 35 4.56 0.13 -6.49
CA TYR A 35 5.16 1.09 -5.56
C TYR A 35 4.57 0.98 -4.15
N GLY A 36 3.24 0.97 -4.03
CA GLY A 36 2.56 0.82 -2.74
C GLY A 36 2.91 -0.49 -2.05
N LEU A 37 2.98 -1.59 -2.81
CA LEU A 37 3.37 -2.90 -2.29
C LEU A 37 4.83 -2.90 -1.80
N TRP A 38 5.75 -2.41 -2.63
CA TRP A 38 7.16 -2.32 -2.30
C TRP A 38 7.37 -1.53 -1.01
N LEU A 39 6.76 -0.35 -0.92
CA LEU A 39 6.92 0.54 0.23
C LEU A 39 6.42 -0.14 1.52
N ALA A 40 5.28 -0.82 1.46
CA ALA A 40 4.75 -1.57 2.58
C ALA A 40 5.70 -2.67 3.04
N LYS A 41 6.33 -3.40 2.12
CA LYS A 41 7.31 -4.44 2.44
C LYS A 41 8.60 -3.86 3.03
N VAL A 42 9.11 -2.75 2.49
CA VAL A 42 10.29 -2.07 3.06
C VAL A 42 10.04 -1.62 4.49
N VAL A 43 8.89 -0.98 4.76
CA VAL A 43 8.54 -0.53 6.11
C VAL A 43 8.34 -1.72 7.06
N ALA A 44 7.68 -2.79 6.60
CA ALA A 44 7.53 -4.00 7.38
C ALA A 44 8.88 -4.63 7.74
N ALA A 45 9.78 -4.78 6.76
CA ALA A 45 11.12 -5.33 6.97
C ALA A 45 11.94 -4.48 7.97
N ARG A 46 11.86 -3.15 7.90
CA ARG A 46 12.51 -2.23 8.87
C ARG A 46 11.96 -2.38 10.29
N ARG A 47 10.68 -2.65 10.44
CA ARG A 47 10.10 -2.90 11.78
C ARG A 47 10.65 -4.18 12.41
N PHE A 48 10.99 -5.18 11.60
CA PHE A 48 11.56 -6.44 12.08
C PHE A 48 13.09 -6.42 12.18
N GLY A 49 13.78 -5.59 11.37
CA GLY A 49 15.21 -5.34 11.48
C GLY A 49 15.50 -4.07 12.29
N LYS A 50 15.81 -4.20 13.57
CA LYS A 50 16.30 -3.08 14.41
C LYS A 50 17.59 -2.47 13.82
N THR A 51 17.49 -1.42 13.01
CA THR A 51 18.59 -0.47 12.80
C THR A 51 18.05 0.94 12.56
N LYS A 52 18.37 1.84 13.49
CA LYS A 52 18.26 3.29 13.37
C LYS A 52 19.17 3.75 12.22
N SER A 53 18.83 4.86 11.54
CA SER A 53 19.61 5.55 10.48
C SER A 53 19.21 5.20 9.05
N ASP A 54 18.06 5.69 8.55
CA ASP A 54 17.75 5.51 7.12
C ASP A 54 16.66 6.45 6.54
N GLU A 55 16.51 7.66 7.12
CA GLU A 55 15.62 8.70 6.57
C GLU A 55 16.20 9.33 5.29
N ASP A 56 17.52 9.58 5.24
CA ASP A 56 18.20 10.10 4.04
C ASP A 56 18.27 9.07 2.90
N GLY A 57 18.35 7.78 3.25
CA GLY A 57 18.27 6.68 2.28
C GLY A 57 16.91 6.62 1.56
N PHE A 58 15.84 7.11 2.22
CA PHE A 58 14.50 7.16 1.64
C PHE A 58 14.40 8.19 0.52
N LYS A 59 14.80 9.46 0.76
CA LYS A 59 14.80 10.50 -0.28
C LYS A 59 15.76 10.21 -1.43
N LYS A 60 16.91 9.59 -1.13
CA LYS A 60 17.89 9.19 -2.15
C LYS A 60 17.38 8.03 -3.01
N LYS A 61 16.75 7.01 -2.38
CA LYS A 61 16.03 5.95 -3.09
C LYS A 61 14.85 6.52 -3.86
N GLU A 62 14.12 7.50 -3.30
CA GLU A 62 13.00 8.23 -3.91
C GLU A 62 13.39 8.90 -5.25
N ARG A 63 14.58 9.53 -5.27
CA ARG A 63 15.18 10.10 -6.49
C ARG A 63 15.69 9.06 -7.48
N THR A 64 16.13 7.90 -7.02
CA THR A 64 16.42 6.77 -7.92
C THR A 64 15.15 6.10 -8.46
N LEU A 65 13.96 6.43 -7.92
CA LEU A 65 12.68 5.83 -8.32
C LEU A 65 12.19 6.26 -9.72
N SER A 66 12.60 7.44 -10.20
CA SER A 66 12.29 7.87 -11.57
C SER A 66 13.00 7.03 -12.63
N GLN A 67 14.03 6.27 -12.24
CA GLN A 67 14.84 5.42 -13.12
C GLN A 67 14.44 3.93 -13.10
N GLY A 68 13.29 3.55 -12.51
CA GLY A 68 12.70 2.21 -12.68
C GLY A 68 13.26 1.06 -11.82
N LYS A 69 14.24 1.31 -10.94
CA LYS A 69 14.95 0.27 -10.15
C LYS A 69 14.27 -0.21 -8.87
N TRP A 70 13.14 0.36 -8.45
CA TRP A 70 12.41 -0.09 -7.24
C TRP A 70 11.47 -1.28 -7.48
N ARG A 71 11.39 -1.74 -8.74
CA ARG A 71 10.53 -2.84 -9.14
C ARG A 71 10.97 -4.17 -8.56
N GLU A 72 12.11 -4.30 -7.89
CA GLU A 72 12.59 -5.56 -7.32
C GLU A 72 12.92 -5.43 -5.83
N LEU A 73 12.43 -6.38 -5.03
CA LEU A 73 12.79 -6.55 -3.62
C LEU A 73 13.13 -8.03 -3.41
N SER A 74 14.31 -8.33 -2.87
CA SER A 74 14.80 -9.70 -2.70
C SER A 74 14.69 -10.54 -3.99
N SER A 75 15.09 -9.94 -5.13
CA SER A 75 15.00 -10.55 -6.47
C SER A 75 13.57 -10.87 -6.95
N GLN A 76 12.53 -10.36 -6.28
CA GLN A 76 11.14 -10.50 -6.69
C GLN A 76 10.58 -9.19 -7.24
N PRO A 77 10.04 -9.21 -8.48
CA PRO A 77 9.36 -8.06 -9.04
C PRO A 77 8.11 -7.64 -8.24
N GLN A 78 8.10 -6.43 -7.70
CA GLN A 78 6.93 -5.79 -7.08
C GLN A 78 6.03 -5.23 -8.17
N THR A 79 5.13 -6.08 -8.64
CA THR A 79 4.26 -5.84 -9.81
C THR A 79 2.82 -5.58 -9.39
N ASP A 80 2.03 -5.08 -10.34
CA ASP A 80 0.58 -5.02 -10.22
C ASP A 80 -0.05 -6.39 -9.95
N LYS A 81 0.44 -7.45 -10.61
CA LYS A 81 0.00 -8.83 -10.39
C LYS A 81 0.25 -9.29 -8.96
N LEU A 82 1.40 -8.91 -8.38
CA LEU A 82 1.71 -9.27 -7.00
C LEU A 82 0.82 -8.51 -6.01
N PHE A 83 0.50 -7.24 -6.31
CA PHE A 83 -0.45 -6.46 -5.53
C PHE A 83 -1.86 -7.10 -5.57
N GLU A 84 -2.33 -7.51 -6.75
CA GLU A 84 -3.62 -8.20 -6.88
C GLU A 84 -3.64 -9.46 -6.00
N LYS A 85 -2.62 -10.30 -6.10
CA LYS A 85 -2.54 -11.54 -5.32
C LYS A 85 -2.47 -11.32 -3.81
N GLU A 86 -1.58 -10.43 -3.35
CA GLU A 86 -1.30 -10.26 -1.91
C GLU A 86 -2.34 -9.41 -1.17
N ILE A 87 -2.99 -8.49 -1.87
CA ILE A 87 -3.96 -7.55 -1.31
C ILE A 87 -5.37 -7.88 -1.77
N VAL A 88 -5.62 -7.84 -3.08
CA VAL A 88 -6.97 -7.88 -3.66
C VAL A 88 -7.61 -9.25 -3.51
N ASP A 89 -6.94 -10.31 -3.93
CA ASP A 89 -7.45 -11.68 -3.89
C ASP A 89 -7.63 -12.14 -2.44
N ARG A 90 -6.65 -11.83 -1.58
CA ARG A 90 -6.69 -12.14 -0.14
C ARG A 90 -7.88 -11.49 0.55
N MET A 91 -8.18 -10.24 0.22
CA MET A 91 -9.27 -9.48 0.82
C MET A 91 -10.62 -9.79 0.17
N GLY A 92 -10.63 -10.29 -1.06
CA GLY A 92 -11.84 -10.44 -1.87
C GLY A 92 -11.94 -9.31 -2.90
N PRO A 93 -11.89 -9.62 -4.21
CA PRO A 93 -11.86 -8.59 -5.26
C PRO A 93 -13.07 -7.66 -5.25
N GLN A 94 -14.26 -8.17 -4.93
CA GLN A 94 -15.47 -7.35 -4.86
C GLN A 94 -15.42 -6.35 -3.70
N PHE A 95 -15.03 -6.81 -2.50
CA PHE A 95 -14.86 -5.94 -1.34
C PHE A 95 -13.79 -4.88 -1.61
N TYR A 96 -12.64 -5.28 -2.16
CA TYR A 96 -11.55 -4.37 -2.47
C TYR A 96 -12.01 -3.23 -3.40
N ARG A 97 -12.67 -3.57 -4.52
CA ARG A 97 -13.07 -2.61 -5.55
C ARG A 97 -14.24 -1.70 -5.12
N ARG A 98 -15.20 -2.24 -4.37
CA ARG A 98 -16.44 -1.52 -4.03
C ARG A 98 -16.40 -0.81 -2.68
N VAL A 99 -15.58 -1.28 -1.75
CA VAL A 99 -15.53 -0.77 -0.38
C VAL A 99 -14.12 -0.24 -0.08
N PHE A 100 -13.13 -1.11 0.03
CA PHE A 100 -11.82 -0.76 0.57
C PHE A 100 -11.10 0.38 -0.17
N ALA A 101 -10.89 0.24 -1.48
CA ALA A 101 -10.17 1.25 -2.27
C ALA A 101 -10.94 2.58 -2.35
N PRO A 102 -12.26 2.60 -2.61
CA PRO A 102 -13.06 3.82 -2.53
C PRO A 102 -13.04 4.50 -1.16
N THR A 103 -13.13 3.75 -0.05
CA THR A 103 -13.08 4.31 1.30
C THR A 103 -11.75 5.02 1.56
N ILE A 104 -10.62 4.38 1.26
CA ILE A 104 -9.29 5.00 1.41
C ILE A 104 -9.18 6.26 0.52
N ARG A 105 -9.75 6.24 -0.68
CA ARG A 105 -9.74 7.40 -1.57
C ARG A 105 -10.47 8.58 -0.98
N LYS A 106 -11.67 8.33 -0.46
CA LYS A 106 -12.49 9.37 0.16
C LYS A 106 -11.78 9.97 1.36
N ALA A 107 -11.18 9.14 2.20
CA ALA A 107 -10.43 9.61 3.35
C ALA A 107 -9.20 10.46 2.97
N ILE A 108 -8.45 10.06 1.94
CA ILE A 108 -7.35 10.88 1.38
C ILE A 108 -7.86 12.23 0.86
N GLN A 109 -9.04 12.25 0.21
CA GLN A 109 -9.65 13.49 -0.30
C GLN A 109 -10.11 14.39 0.84
N ASN A 110 -10.54 13.81 1.96
CA ASN A 110 -10.90 14.52 3.19
C ASN A 110 -9.69 14.98 4.01
N HIS A 111 -8.46 14.72 3.55
CA HIS A 111 -7.23 15.02 4.29
C HIS A 111 -7.14 14.35 5.66
N GLU A 112 -7.77 13.18 5.81
CA GLU A 112 -7.68 12.37 7.03
C GLU A 112 -6.26 11.83 7.23
N GLU A 113 -5.84 11.73 8.49
CA GLU A 113 -4.50 11.22 8.82
C GLU A 113 -4.44 9.70 8.61
N TYR A 114 -3.32 9.21 8.06
CA TYR A 114 -3.15 7.78 7.75
C TYR A 114 -3.47 6.86 8.96
N GLN A 115 -3.16 7.32 10.18
CA GLN A 115 -3.39 6.54 11.40
C GLN A 115 -4.89 6.32 11.65
N GLU A 116 -5.70 7.36 11.46
CA GLU A 116 -7.15 7.33 11.61
C GLU A 116 -7.75 6.42 10.54
N ILE A 117 -7.39 6.63 9.27
CA ILE A 117 -7.83 5.78 8.14
C ILE A 117 -7.56 4.30 8.43
N ARG A 118 -6.35 3.99 8.91
CA ARG A 118 -5.91 2.64 9.22
C ARG A 118 -6.71 2.00 10.34
N ASP A 119 -6.98 2.74 11.41
CA ASP A 119 -7.64 2.18 12.58
C ASP A 119 -9.13 2.03 12.33
N THR A 120 -9.80 3.05 11.78
CA THR A 120 -11.21 2.98 11.38
C THR A 120 -11.49 1.81 10.44
N ILE A 121 -10.70 1.65 9.37
CA ILE A 121 -10.91 0.56 8.41
C ILE A 121 -10.76 -0.82 9.05
N ARG A 122 -9.84 -0.96 10.00
CA ARG A 122 -9.57 -2.27 10.63
C ARG A 122 -10.57 -2.62 11.70
N GLU A 123 -11.21 -1.64 12.31
CA GLU A 123 -12.27 -1.81 13.29
C GLU A 123 -13.62 -2.09 12.62
N GLU A 124 -13.95 -1.34 11.57
CA GLU A 124 -15.26 -1.42 10.91
C GLU A 124 -15.45 -2.72 10.11
N TRP A 125 -14.40 -3.20 9.43
CA TRP A 125 -14.50 -4.34 8.51
C TRP A 125 -13.74 -5.58 9.00
N VAL A 126 -14.45 -6.36 9.82
CA VAL A 126 -14.06 -7.70 10.27
C VAL A 126 -14.81 -8.76 9.44
N PRO A 127 -14.14 -9.86 9.00
CA PRO A 127 -14.79 -10.98 8.32
C PRO A 127 -16.02 -11.50 9.09
#